data_AF-A0A5X9FD99-F1
#
_entry.id   AF-A0A5X9FD99-F1
#
_cell.length_a   1.000
_cell.length_b   1.000
_cell.length_c   1.000
_cell.angle_alpha   90.00
_cell.angle_beta   90.00
_cell.angle_gamma   90.00
#
_symmetry.space_group_name_H-M   'P 1'
#
loop_
_entity.id
_entity.type
_entity.pdbx_description
1 polymer ?
#
loop_
_entity_poly.entity_id
_entity_poly.type
_entity_poly.pdbx_seq_one_letter_code
_entity_poly.pdbx_strand_id
1 'polypeptide(L)' 'DNKDVAALYANPLLAHLPAVQNKRVYALGTETFRLDYYSATLLLNRLAALF' A
#
# COMPACT_ATOMS: atom_id res chain seq x y z
N ASP A 1 4.98 3.90 -2.27
CA ASP A 1 4.06 4.59 -3.20
C ASP A 1 3.57 3.58 -4.26
N ASN A 2 2.95 4.02 -5.37
CA ASN A 2 2.52 3.08 -6.43
C ASN A 2 3.69 2.34 -7.12
N LYS A 3 4.91 2.90 -7.08
CA LYS A 3 6.10 2.24 -7.64
C LYS A 3 6.50 1.04 -6.79
N ASP A 4 6.44 1.18 -5.47
CA ASP A 4 6.73 0.07 -4.53
C ASP A 4 5.75 -1.10 -4.72
N VAL A 5 4.47 -0.80 -4.94
CA VAL A 5 3.44 -1.81 -5.23
C VAL A 5 3.77 -2.56 -6.53
N ALA A 6 4.16 -1.84 -7.58
CA ALA A 6 4.56 -2.44 -8.85
C ALA A 6 5.82 -3.30 -8.70
N ALA A 7 6.80 -2.85 -7.92
CA ALA A 7 8.00 -3.63 -7.61
C ALA A 7 7.66 -4.92 -6.84
N LEU A 8 6.69 -4.87 -5.92
CA LEU A 8 6.21 -6.05 -5.19
C LEU A 8 5.54 -7.07 -6.13
N TYR A 9 4.72 -6.59 -7.08
CA TYR A 9 4.10 -7.46 -8.08
C TYR A 9 5.10 -8.08 -9.06
N ALA A 10 6.19 -7.38 -9.37
CA ALA A 10 7.23 -7.86 -10.27
C ALA A 10 8.22 -8.83 -9.59
N ASN A 11 8.18 -8.97 -8.26
CA ASN A 11 9.14 -9.78 -7.51
C ASN A 11 8.80 -11.28 -7.57
N PRO A 12 9.62 -12.13 -8.23
CA PRO A 12 9.34 -13.56 -8.36
C PRO A 12 9.31 -14.30 -7.01
N LEU A 13 10.07 -13.81 -6.03
CA LEU A 13 10.11 -14.40 -4.68
C LEU A 13 8.79 -14.21 -3.94
N LEU A 14 8.02 -13.18 -4.28
CA LEU A 14 6.74 -12.84 -3.63
C LEU A 14 5.52 -13.27 -4.46
N ALA A 15 5.73 -13.74 -5.69
CA ALA A 15 4.66 -14.11 -6.63
C ALA A 15 3.71 -15.22 -6.13
N HIS A 16 4.16 -16.03 -5.17
CA HIS A 16 3.35 -17.09 -4.57
C HIS A 16 2.39 -16.59 -3.49
N LEU A 17 2.54 -15.34 -3.02
CA LEU A 17 1.69 -14.80 -1.96
C LEU A 17 0.27 -14.52 -2.49
N PRO A 18 -0.80 -14.94 -1.78
CA PRO A 18 -2.17 -14.68 -2.21
C PRO A 18 -2.49 -13.19 -2.41
N ALA A 19 -1.88 -12.30 -1.61
CA ALA A 19 -2.06 -10.86 -1.75
C ALA A 19 -1.49 -10.32 -3.08
N VAL A 20 -0.38 -10.88 -3.54
CA VAL A 20 0.27 -10.53 -4.82
C VAL A 20 -0.55 -11.07 -5.99
N GLN A 21 -0.96 -12.34 -5.92
CA GLN A 21 -1.76 -12.99 -6.96
C GLN A 21 -3.13 -12.31 -7.17
N ASN A 22 -3.80 -11.95 -6.07
CA ASN A 22 -5.13 -11.33 -6.12
C ASN A 22 -5.10 -9.81 -6.24
N LYS A 23 -3.93 -9.20 -6.49
CA LYS A 23 -3.75 -7.74 -6.61
C LYS A 23 -4.29 -6.95 -5.41
N ARG A 24 -4.03 -7.45 -4.20
CA ARG A 24 -4.46 -6.87 -2.92
C ARG A 24 -3.31 -6.19 -2.16
N VAL A 25 -2.37 -5.57 -2.88
CA VAL A 25 -1.27 -4.79 -2.30
C VAL A 25 -1.59 -3.30 -2.45
N TYR A 26 -1.58 -2.56 -1.33
CA TYR A 26 -1.98 -1.15 -1.30
C TYR A 26 -0.90 -0.28 -0.67
N ALA A 27 -0.51 0.79 -1.37
CA ALA A 27 0.33 1.83 -0.80
C ALA A 27 -0.54 2.85 -0.04
N LEU A 28 -0.23 3.05 1.24
CA LEU A 28 -0.95 3.95 2.15
C LEU A 28 -0.44 5.40 2.15
N GLY A 29 0.66 5.68 1.45
CA GLY A 29 1.29 7.00 1.40
C GLY A 29 2.72 6.95 1.94
N THR A 30 3.56 7.87 1.48
CA THR A 30 4.95 8.01 1.99
C THR A 30 4.98 8.75 3.34
N GLU A 31 3.97 9.57 3.56
CA GLU A 31 3.72 10.40 4.73
C GLU A 31 3.14 9.63 5.92
N THR A 32 2.80 8.34 5.76
CA THR A 32 2.24 7.49 6.82
C THR A 32 3.30 6.61 7.51
N PHE A 33 4.59 6.93 7.36
CA PHE A 33 5.67 6.18 8.02
C PHE A 33 5.63 6.33 9.55
N ARG A 34 5.32 7.52 10.05
CA ARG A 34 4.93 7.76 11.45
C ARG A 34 3.44 8.01 11.49
N LEU A 35 2.77 7.52 12.52
CA LEU A 35 1.35 7.72 12.73
C LEU A 35 1.14 8.71 13.88
N ASP A 36 0.78 9.93 13.51
CA ASP A 36 0.42 11.06 14.34
C ASP A 36 -0.93 11.64 13.89
N TYR A 37 -1.39 12.70 14.55
CA TYR A 37 -2.69 13.32 14.27
C TYR A 37 -2.88 13.68 12.77
N TYR A 38 -1.84 14.19 12.12
CA TYR A 38 -1.91 14.63 10.73
C TYR A 38 -1.88 13.46 9.76
N SER A 39 -0.92 12.55 9.94
CA SER A 39 -0.78 11.35 9.11
C SER A 39 -1.96 10.38 9.27
N ALA A 40 -2.61 10.32 10.44
CA ALA A 40 -3.82 9.53 10.64
C ALA A 40 -5.00 10.04 9.81
N THR A 41 -5.16 11.36 9.69
CA THR A 41 -6.21 11.96 8.84
C THR A 41 -5.95 11.67 7.36
N LEU A 42 -4.69 11.76 6.92
CA LEU A 42 -4.30 11.41 5.55
C LEU A 42 -4.50 9.92 5.26
N LEU A 43 -4.22 9.05 6.23
CA LEU A 43 -4.48 7.61 6.15
C LEU A 43 -5.98 7.33 5.96
N LEU A 44 -6.86 7.96 6.75
CA LEU A 44 -8.31 7.79 6.61
C LEU A 44 -8.79 8.20 5.22
N ASN A 45 -8.35 9.37 4.72
CA ASN A 45 -8.67 9.81 3.36
C ASN A 45 -8.17 8.83 2.31
N ARG A 46 -6.98 8.27 2.52
CA ARG A 46 -6.40 7.27 1.61
C ARG A 46 -7.20 5.97 1.59
N LEU A 47 -7.62 5.46 2.75
CA LEU A 47 -8.46 4.27 2.82
C LEU A 47 -9.80 4.49 2.12
N ALA A 48 -10.46 5.63 2.36
CA ALA A 48 -11.72 5.98 1.73
C ALA A 48 -11.61 6.14 0.20
N ALA A 49 -10.43 6.43 -0.34
CA ALA A 49 -10.20 6.49 -1.78
C ALA A 49 -9.89 5.11 -2.41
N LEU A 50 -9.52 4.12 -1.60
CA LEU A 50 -9.14 2.78 -2.05
C LEU A 50 -10.30 1.78 -2.05
N PHE A 51 -11.37 2.06 -1.29
CA PHE A 51 -12.51 1.17 -1.04
C PHE A 51 -13.84 1.91 -1.17
#